data_AF-A0AAV4R8X1-F1
#
_entry.id   AF-A0AAV4R8X1-F1
#
_cell.length_a   1.000
_cell.length_b   1.000
_cell.length_c   1.000
_cell.angle_alpha   90.00
_cell.angle_beta   90.00
_cell.angle_gamma   90.00
#
_symmetry.space_group_name_H-M   'P 1'
#
loop_
_entity.id
_entity.type
_entity.pdbx_description
1 polymer ?
#
loop_
_entity_poly.entity_id
_entity_poly.type
_entity_poly.pdbx_seq_one_letter_code
_entity_poly.pdbx_strand_id
1 'polypeptide(L)'
;MKHSSKITIAVNPNDQYLRYNLSADGTYTFSGFEGRFLQVATSALGIPYNLVFPEDGLLGEEISPGNWTGMMGLIQEERLIWHSPTCP
;
A
#
# COMPACT_ATOMS: atom_id res chain seq x y z
N MET A 1 -21.29 -1.80 14.65
CA MET A 1 -20.77 -1.09 13.45
C MET A 1 -19.69 -1.96 12.83
N LYS A 2 -19.86 -2.45 11.58
CA LYS A 2 -18.80 -3.17 10.86
C LYS A 2 -17.75 -2.14 10.45
N HIS A 3 -16.65 -2.03 11.18
CA HIS A 3 -15.46 -1.36 10.65
C HIS A 3 -14.99 -2.18 9.45
N SER A 4 -15.29 -1.73 8.24
CA SER A 4 -14.65 -2.24 7.04
C SER A 4 -13.26 -1.63 6.99
N SER A 5 -12.32 -2.24 7.72
CA SER A 5 -10.92 -1.84 7.71
C SER A 5 -10.38 -2.05 6.30
N LYS A 6 -10.14 -0.97 5.57
CA LYS A 6 -9.36 -1.07 4.34
C LYS A 6 -7.89 -1.28 4.74
N ILE A 7 -7.19 -2.17 4.06
CA ILE A 7 -5.73 -2.31 4.25
C ILE A 7 -5.02 -1.39 3.27
N THR A 8 -3.95 -0.74 3.70
CA THR A 8 -3.08 0.01 2.79
C THR A 8 -1.93 -0.87 2.33
N ILE A 9 -1.71 -0.88 1.03
CA ILE A 9 -0.65 -1.64 0.36
C ILE A 9 0.24 -0.62 -0.33
N ALA A 10 1.44 -0.40 0.19
CA ALA A 10 2.45 0.39 -0.49
C ALA A 10 3.19 -0.50 -1.50
N VAL A 11 3.28 -0.04 -2.75
CA VAL A 11 3.98 -0.76 -3.81
C VAL A 11 4.90 0.17 -4.59
N ASN A 12 6.03 -0.36 -5.02
CA ASN A 12 6.93 0.29 -5.96
C ASN A 12 6.84 -0.46 -7.31
N PRO A 13 6.00 0.00 -8.25
CA PRO A 13 5.82 -0.68 -9.51
C PRO A 13 7.09 -0.61 -10.35
N ASN A 14 7.46 -1.76 -10.91
CA ASN A 14 8.59 -1.91 -11.80
C ASN A 14 8.21 -2.94 -12.86
N ASP A 15 8.47 -2.61 -14.13
CA ASP A 15 8.16 -3.44 -15.29
C ASP A 15 8.70 -4.89 -15.19
N GLN A 16 9.76 -5.10 -14.42
CA GLN A 16 10.35 -6.42 -14.20
C GLN A 16 9.55 -7.30 -13.22
N TYR A 17 9.01 -6.74 -12.14
CA TYR A 17 8.52 -7.53 -11.00
C TYR A 17 7.06 -7.29 -10.66
N LEU A 18 6.61 -6.03 -10.63
CA LEU A 18 5.27 -5.63 -10.23
C LEU A 18 4.73 -4.59 -11.20
N ARG A 19 3.78 -5.02 -12.02
CA ARG A 19 3.00 -4.17 -12.92
C ARG A 19 1.55 -4.20 -12.49
N TYR A 20 0.81 -3.14 -12.77
CA TYR A 20 -0.62 -3.08 -12.52
C TYR A 20 -1.35 -2.41 -13.66
N ASN A 21 -2.64 -2.70 -13.79
CA ASN A 21 -3.58 -1.94 -14.59
C ASN A 21 -4.76 -1.55 -13.71
N LEU A 22 -5.18 -0.29 -13.81
CA LEU A 22 -6.39 0.22 -13.16
C LEU A 22 -7.54 0.16 -14.16
N SER A 23 -8.57 -0.59 -13.82
CA SER A 23 -9.79 -0.68 -14.62
C SER A 23 -10.69 0.53 -14.36
N ALA A 24 -11.63 0.80 -15.28
CA ALA A 24 -12.52 1.96 -15.20
C ALA A 24 -13.47 1.94 -13.97
N ASP A 25 -13.67 0.76 -13.38
CA ASP A 25 -14.43 0.54 -12.15
C ASP A 25 -13.60 0.77 -10.87
N GLY A 26 -12.32 1.12 -11.00
CA GLY A 26 -11.39 1.31 -9.89
C GLY A 26 -10.69 0.03 -9.41
N THR A 27 -10.86 -1.10 -10.11
CA THR A 27 -10.22 -2.37 -9.75
C THR A 27 -8.79 -2.45 -10.28
N TYR A 28 -7.84 -2.82 -9.40
CA TYR A 28 -6.46 -3.11 -9.79
C TYR A 28 -6.30 -4.56 -10.25
N THR A 29 -5.65 -4.76 -11.40
CA THR A 29 -5.16 -6.07 -11.86
C THR A 29 -3.64 -6.08 -11.82
N PHE A 30 -3.05 -6.98 -11.05
CA PHE A 30 -1.60 -7.07 -10.90
C PHE A 30 -0.98 -8.14 -11.79
N SER A 31 0.22 -7.87 -12.30
CA SER A 31 0.98 -8.78 -13.16
C SER A 31 2.49 -8.63 -12.94
N GLY A 32 3.29 -9.51 -13.57
CA GLY A 32 4.69 -9.72 -13.15
C GLY A 32 4.79 -10.82 -12.11
N PHE A 33 6.00 -11.14 -11.65
CA PHE A 33 6.21 -12.20 -10.68
C PHE A 33 5.60 -11.83 -9.31
N GLU A 34 5.99 -10.68 -8.77
CA GLU A 34 5.46 -10.16 -7.49
C GLU A 34 4.00 -9.73 -7.63
N GLY A 35 3.63 -9.13 -8.77
CA GLY A 35 2.24 -8.74 -9.00
C GLY A 35 1.27 -9.93 -8.99
N ARG A 36 1.67 -11.10 -9.54
CA ARG A 36 0.83 -12.31 -9.47
C ARG A 36 0.67 -12.82 -8.04
N PHE A 37 1.72 -12.78 -7.23
CA PHE A 37 1.61 -13.12 -5.81
C PHE A 37 0.64 -12.18 -5.09
N LEU A 38 0.78 -10.86 -5.30
CA LEU A 38 -0.11 -9.87 -4.71
C LEU A 38 -1.57 -10.03 -5.17
N GLN A 39 -1.79 -10.38 -6.44
CA GLN A 39 -3.11 -10.68 -6.97
C GLN A 39 -3.75 -11.85 -6.22
N VAL A 40 -3.02 -12.94 -6.02
CA VAL A 40 -3.52 -14.12 -5.28
C VAL A 40 -3.83 -13.74 -3.83
N ALA A 41 -2.93 -13.02 -3.16
CA ALA A 41 -3.11 -12.62 -1.77
C ALA A 41 -4.35 -11.73 -1.59
N THR A 42 -4.48 -10.68 -2.41
CA THR A 42 -5.61 -9.74 -2.31
C THR A 42 -6.95 -10.39 -2.68
N SER A 43 -6.98 -11.23 -3.71
CA SER A 43 -8.18 -11.99 -4.07
C SER A 43 -8.59 -13.02 -3.01
N ALA A 44 -7.63 -13.70 -2.38
CA ALA A 44 -7.90 -14.68 -1.32
C ALA A 44 -8.41 -14.02 -0.03
N LEU A 45 -7.87 -12.85 0.33
CA LEU A 45 -8.29 -12.11 1.52
C LEU A 45 -9.68 -11.48 1.34
N GLY A 46 -10.02 -11.03 0.13
CA GLY A 46 -11.31 -10.38 -0.14
C GLY A 46 -11.53 -9.08 0.65
N ILE A 47 -10.47 -8.48 1.17
CA ILE A 47 -10.50 -7.25 1.95
C ILE A 47 -10.30 -6.07 0.99
N PRO A 48 -11.13 -5.01 1.08
CA PRO A 48 -10.89 -3.81 0.28
C PRO A 48 -9.54 -3.19 0.67
N TYR A 49 -8.78 -2.70 -0.31
CA TYR A 49 -7.47 -2.11 -0.07
C TYR A 49 -7.31 -0.75 -0.74
N ASN A 50 -6.40 0.06 -0.19
CA ASN A 50 -5.88 1.26 -0.81
C ASN A 50 -4.47 0.96 -1.34
N LEU A 51 -4.20 1.31 -2.59
CA LEU A 51 -2.87 1.13 -3.19
C LEU A 51 -2.17 2.48 -3.19
N VAL A 52 -1.01 2.56 -2.56
CA VAL A 52 -0.21 3.79 -2.47
C VAL A 52 1.18 3.57 -3.05
N PHE A 53 1.76 4.65 -3.58
CA PHE A 53 3.02 4.61 -4.31
C PHE A 53 3.98 5.64 -3.72
N PRO A 54 5.23 5.26 -3.42
CA PRO A 54 6.22 6.20 -2.92
C PRO A 54 6.64 7.18 -4.02
N GLU A 55 6.68 8.48 -3.73
CA GLU A 55 7.12 9.50 -4.69
C GLU A 55 8.60 9.33 -5.08
N ASP A 56 9.43 8.88 -4.14
CA ASP A 56 10.86 8.64 -4.33
C ASP A 56 11.18 7.30 -5.01
N GLY A 57 10.18 6.42 -5.18
CA GLY A 57 10.38 5.08 -5.73
C GLY A 57 11.27 4.18 -4.86
N LEU A 58 11.41 4.46 -3.55
CA LEU A 58 12.29 3.73 -2.64
C LEU A 58 11.48 2.83 -1.68
N LEU A 59 12.17 1.80 -1.16
CA LEU A 59 11.64 0.98 -0.07
C LEU A 59 11.42 1.83 1.19
N GLY A 60 12.40 2.68 1.51
CA GLY A 60 12.38 3.58 2.65
C GLY A 60 13.71 3.56 3.40
N GLU A 61 14.06 4.71 3.95
CA GLU A 61 15.22 4.93 4.79
C GLU A 61 14.76 5.57 6.12
N GLU A 62 15.34 5.14 7.23
CA GLU A 62 15.08 5.75 8.53
C GLU A 62 15.88 7.04 8.65
N ILE A 63 15.19 8.18 8.60
CA ILE A 63 15.82 9.51 8.70
C ILE A 63 15.93 9.99 10.15
N SER A 64 15.08 9.46 11.03
CA SER A 64 15.17 9.59 12.49
C SER A 64 14.43 8.42 13.14
N PRO A 65 14.65 8.13 14.44
CA PRO A 65 14.03 6.98 15.10
C PRO A 65 12.51 6.96 14.94
N GLY A 66 12.00 5.96 14.22
CA GLY A 66 10.58 5.82 13.93
C GLY A 66 10.05 6.82 12.90
N ASN A 67 10.88 7.38 12.04
CA ASN A 67 10.47 8.18 10.88
C ASN A 67 11.13 7.67 9.61
N TRP A 68 10.30 7.18 8.69
CA TRP A 68 10.74 6.48 7.49
C TRP A 68 10.28 7.21 6.23
N THR A 69 11.10 7.13 5.18
CA THR A 69 10.73 7.56 3.81
C THR A 69 10.19 6.40 2.99
N GLY A 70 9.92 6.63 1.70
CA GLY A 70 9.49 5.60 0.75
C GLY A 70 8.24 4.83 1.15
N MET A 71 8.16 3.56 0.74
CA MET A 71 7.03 2.68 1.07
C MET A 71 6.82 2.49 2.57
N MET A 72 7.92 2.41 3.33
CA MET A 72 7.86 2.29 4.80
C MET A 72 7.20 3.51 5.44
N GLY A 73 7.54 4.71 4.97
CA GLY A 73 6.93 5.96 5.40
C GLY A 73 5.42 6.00 5.14
N LEU A 74 4.99 5.60 3.94
CA LEU A 74 3.56 5.56 3.59
C LEU A 74 2.74 4.62 4.49
N ILE A 75 3.29 3.45 4.82
CA ILE A 75 2.64 2.50 5.73
C ILE A 75 2.61 3.06 7.16
N GLN A 76 3.68 3.73 7.59
CA GLN A 76 3.74 4.38 8.89
C GLN A 76 2.73 5.53 9.01
N GLU A 77 2.65 6.43 8.03
CA GLU A 77 1.74 7.57 8.04
C GLU A 77 0.28 7.15 8.10
N GLU A 78 -0.12 6.16 7.29
CA GLU A 78 -1.47 5.57 7.38
C GLU A 78 -1.74 5.06 8.79
N ARG A 79 -0.77 4.38 9.43
CA ARG A 79 -0.88 3.95 10.82
C ARG A 79 -0.97 5.11 11.82
N LEU A 80 -0.34 6.26 11.54
CA LEU A 80 -0.42 7.46 12.38
C LEU A 80 -1.74 8.22 12.20
N ILE A 81 -2.38 8.18 11.03
CA ILE A 81 -3.74 8.71 10.83
C ILE A 81 -4.74 7.91 11.69
N TRP A 82 -4.55 6.59 11.82
CA TRP A 82 -5.39 5.74 12.67
C TRP A 82 -5.10 5.87 14.18
N HIS A 83 -3.90 6.31 14.57
CA HIS A 83 -3.51 6.48 15.98
C HIS A 83 -3.44 7.93 16.45
N SER A 84 -3.90 8.89 15.65
CA SER A 84 -4.09 10.27 16.09
C SER A 84 -5.52 10.47 16.57
N PRO A 85 -5.82 10.35 17.88
CA PRO A 85 -6.91 11.11 18.43
C PRO A 85 -6.46 12.57 18.39
N THR A 86 -6.75 13.28 17.30
CA THR A 86 -6.68 14.75 17.34
C THR A 86 -7.86 15.23 18.19
N CYS A 87 -7.65 15.28 19.50
CA CYS A 87 -8.27 16.23 20.42
C CYS A 87 -7.13 17.08 21.00
N PRO A 88 -7.26 18.40 20.92
CA PRO A 88 -7.93 19.13 21.99
C PRO A 88 -9.36 19.54 21.64
#